data_AF-A0A9P0GNS4-F1
#
_entry.id   AF-A0A9P0GNS4-F1
#
_cell.length_a   1.000
_cell.length_b   1.000
_cell.length_c   1.000
_cell.angle_alpha   90.00
_cell.angle_beta   90.00
_cell.angle_gamma   90.00
#
_symmetry.space_group_name_H-M   'P 1'
#
loop_
_entity.id
_entity.type
_entity.pdbx_description
1 polymer ?
#
loop_
_entity_poly.entity_id
_entity_poly.type
_entity_poly.pdbx_seq_one_letter_code
_entity_poly.pdbx_strand_id
1 'polypeptide(L)'
;MIWNFGDLIIISISLVYTSRFNQITDKIKLYIESNKTHSNVLSIYSVEIEKIRDKFWRDLRRDYGQMYQMCTSSSDLFGLLILITYSFNMMFILVQLFVSLRPREQIIEILYFVSSFSFVVGRTVMSSIYGGWLDEAGKAALPILNAVPSEMYTEEVAMFIAQIQNNSPTLSGYNFFNITKGLVLSIAASIITYELVLMQFNQQELDQYLSVKGNVTICY
;
A
#
# COMPACT_ATOMS: atom_id res chain seq x y z
N MET A 1 5.27 2.59 23.29
CA MET A 1 6.39 3.11 22.48
C MET A 1 6.78 2.18 21.34
N ILE A 2 6.93 0.87 21.54
CA ILE A 2 7.31 -0.11 20.49
C ILE A 2 6.39 -0.08 19.24
N TRP A 3 5.08 0.09 19.41
CA TRP A 3 4.11 0.21 18.30
C TRP A 3 4.38 1.38 17.35
N ASN A 4 4.93 2.49 17.86
CA ASN A 4 5.22 3.68 17.06
C ASN A 4 6.36 3.45 16.08
N PHE A 5 7.32 2.59 16.46
CA PHE A 5 8.43 2.24 15.60
C PHE A 5 8.01 1.30 14.47
N GLY A 6 6.99 0.46 14.68
CA GLY A 6 6.46 -0.44 13.65
C GLY A 6 6.02 0.33 12.39
N ASP A 7 5.16 1.34 12.54
CA ASP A 7 4.68 2.14 11.40
C ASP A 7 5.83 2.90 10.72
N LEU A 8 6.76 3.46 11.49
CA LEU A 8 7.92 4.17 10.94
C LEU A 8 8.84 3.25 10.14
N ILE A 9 9.05 2.02 10.60
CA ILE A 9 9.84 1.01 9.88
C ILE A 9 9.13 0.65 8.57
N ILE A 10 7.82 0.42 8.60
CA ILE A 10 7.02 0.12 7.40
C ILE A 10 7.12 1.25 6.39
N ILE A 11 6.94 2.49 6.83
CA ILE A 11 7.06 3.69 5.98
C ILE A 11 8.47 3.79 5.38
N SER A 12 9.50 3.65 6.20
CA SER A 12 10.90 3.79 5.77
C SER A 12 11.30 2.73 4.75
N ILE A 13 10.94 1.46 5.00
CA ILE A 13 11.22 0.35 4.09
C ILE A 13 10.47 0.55 2.77
N SER A 14 9.18 0.88 2.84
CA SER A 14 8.36 1.13 1.65
C SER A 14 8.94 2.25 0.82
N LEU A 15 9.36 3.36 1.45
CA LEU A 15 10.00 4.50 0.80
C LEU A 15 11.30 4.13 0.07
N VAL A 16 12.18 3.39 0.74
CA VAL A 16 13.47 2.98 0.16
C VAL A 16 13.24 2.11 -1.08
N TYR A 17 12.38 1.09 -0.98
CA TYR A 17 12.09 0.22 -2.12
C TYR A 17 11.36 0.96 -3.25
N THR A 18 10.39 1.81 -2.91
CA THR A 18 9.68 2.66 -3.90
C THR A 18 10.69 3.50 -4.70
N SER A 19 11.63 4.16 -4.02
CA SER A 19 12.68 4.94 -4.68
C SER A 19 13.56 4.08 -5.60
N ARG A 20 13.92 2.86 -5.18
CA ARG A 20 14.73 1.94 -5.98
C ARG A 20 13.99 1.42 -7.21
N PHE A 21 12.72 1.05 -7.09
CA PHE A 21 11.91 0.65 -8.25
C PHE A 21 11.66 1.81 -9.21
N ASN A 22 11.47 3.02 -8.70
CA ASN A 22 11.37 4.22 -9.54
C ASN A 22 12.68 4.50 -10.28
N GLN A 23 13.85 4.33 -9.64
CA GLN A 23 15.15 4.47 -10.32
C GLN A 23 15.30 3.48 -11.49
N ILE A 24 14.88 2.23 -11.34
CA ILE A 24 14.87 1.24 -12.43
C ILE A 24 13.94 1.70 -13.56
N THR A 25 12.74 2.14 -13.18
CA THR A 25 11.72 2.62 -14.11
C THR A 25 12.21 3.84 -14.91
N ASP A 26 12.87 4.79 -14.26
CA ASP A 26 13.39 5.99 -14.93
C ASP A 26 14.58 5.68 -15.84
N LYS A 27 15.44 4.72 -15.47
CA LYS A 27 16.49 4.20 -16.38
C LYS A 27 15.89 3.64 -17.67
N ILE A 28 14.75 2.94 -17.59
CA ILE A 28 14.04 2.42 -18.78
C ILE A 28 13.59 3.58 -19.67
N LYS A 29 12.92 4.58 -19.09
CA LYS A 29 12.41 5.74 -19.83
C LYS A 29 13.54 6.46 -20.57
N LEU A 30 14.62 6.77 -19.87
CA LEU A 30 15.78 7.45 -20.44
C LEU A 30 16.41 6.66 -21.59
N TYR A 31 16.51 5.33 -21.45
CA TYR A 31 17.04 4.48 -22.51
C TYR A 31 16.14 4.48 -23.77
N ILE A 32 14.82 4.38 -23.58
CA ILE A 32 13.86 4.41 -24.68
C ILE A 32 13.87 5.79 -25.39
N GLU A 33 13.89 6.88 -24.62
CA GLU A 33 13.93 8.25 -25.16
C GLU A 33 15.21 8.54 -25.93
N SER A 34 16.36 8.12 -25.40
CA SER A 34 17.66 8.28 -26.06
C SER A 34 17.68 7.58 -27.43
N ASN A 35 17.20 6.34 -27.52
CA ASN A 35 17.25 5.56 -28.75
C ASN A 35 16.23 5.99 -29.81
N LYS A 36 15.13 6.66 -29.45
CA LYS A 36 14.19 7.27 -30.43
C LYS A 36 14.88 8.31 -31.32
N THR A 37 15.94 8.95 -30.83
CA THR A 37 16.62 10.06 -31.52
C THR A 37 17.65 9.58 -32.56
N HIS A 38 18.06 8.30 -32.50
CA HIS A 38 19.16 7.75 -33.33
C HIS A 38 18.71 6.91 -34.55
N SER A 39 17.43 7.01 -34.96
CA SER A 39 16.79 6.12 -35.95
C SER A 39 17.38 6.14 -37.39
N ASN A 40 18.25 7.08 -37.77
CA ASN A 40 18.61 7.26 -39.19
C ASN A 40 20.01 6.73 -39.61
N VAL A 41 20.83 6.16 -38.71
CA VAL A 41 22.24 5.83 -39.05
C VAL A 41 22.65 4.49 -38.48
N LEU A 42 22.15 3.35 -38.98
CA LEU A 42 22.66 2.06 -38.48
C LEU A 42 22.40 0.81 -39.34
N SER A 43 23.03 0.71 -40.52
CA SER A 43 23.06 -0.56 -41.29
C SER A 43 24.38 -1.35 -41.15
N ILE A 44 25.43 -0.76 -40.56
CA ILE A 44 26.80 -1.33 -40.59
C ILE A 44 27.24 -1.94 -39.23
N TYR A 45 26.59 -1.58 -38.12
CA TYR A 45 26.93 -2.04 -36.74
C TYR A 45 25.79 -2.78 -36.03
N SER A 46 24.92 -3.47 -36.78
CA SER A 46 23.70 -4.09 -36.26
C SER A 46 23.95 -5.14 -35.17
N VAL A 47 24.96 -5.99 -35.33
CA VAL A 47 25.22 -7.11 -34.41
C VAL A 47 25.78 -6.66 -33.06
N GLU A 48 26.73 -5.72 -33.04
CA GLU A 48 27.28 -5.21 -31.77
C GLU A 48 26.24 -4.42 -30.97
N ILE A 49 25.39 -3.67 -31.66
CA ILE A 49 24.34 -2.85 -31.02
C ILE A 49 23.21 -3.72 -30.48
N GLU A 50 22.83 -4.78 -31.19
CA GLU A 50 21.90 -5.78 -30.67
C GLU A 50 22.43 -6.46 -29.41
N LYS A 51 23.73 -6.81 -29.38
CA LYS A 51 24.37 -7.41 -28.21
C LYS A 51 24.44 -6.44 -27.01
N ILE A 52 24.73 -5.17 -27.25
CA ILE A 52 24.75 -4.13 -26.19
C ILE A 52 23.34 -3.94 -25.61
N ARG A 53 22.32 -3.91 -26.47
CA ARG A 53 20.90 -3.80 -26.07
C ARG A 53 20.45 -5.01 -25.25
N ASP A 54 20.76 -6.23 -25.71
CA ASP A 54 20.43 -7.46 -24.96
C ASP A 54 21.07 -7.45 -23.58
N LYS A 55 22.36 -7.08 -23.51
CA LYS A 55 23.08 -6.95 -22.24
C LYS A 55 22.42 -5.91 -21.32
N PHE A 56 22.02 -4.76 -21.84
CA PHE A 56 21.33 -3.72 -21.06
C PHE A 56 20.01 -4.23 -20.45
N TRP A 57 19.14 -4.86 -21.26
CA TRP A 57 17.88 -5.41 -20.78
C TRP A 57 18.08 -6.53 -19.76
N ARG A 58 19.06 -7.40 -20.01
CA ARG A 58 19.45 -8.48 -19.09
C ARG A 58 19.94 -7.93 -17.75
N ASP A 59 20.78 -6.90 -17.78
CA ASP A 59 21.29 -6.23 -16.57
C ASP A 59 20.16 -5.57 -15.79
N LEU A 60 19.25 -4.87 -16.47
CA LEU A 60 18.12 -4.21 -15.84
C LEU A 60 17.11 -5.20 -15.23
N ARG A 61 16.82 -6.30 -15.94
CA ARG A 61 15.98 -7.38 -15.42
C ARG A 61 16.60 -8.02 -14.18
N ARG A 62 17.93 -8.21 -14.19
CA ARG A 62 18.69 -8.70 -13.04
C ARG A 62 18.61 -7.73 -11.86
N ASP A 63 18.78 -6.43 -12.09
CA ASP A 63 18.65 -5.39 -11.06
C ASP A 63 17.25 -5.42 -10.43
N TYR A 64 16.19 -5.50 -11.26
CA TYR A 64 14.82 -5.65 -10.78
C TYR A 64 14.63 -6.94 -9.98
N GLY A 65 15.14 -8.07 -10.47
CA GLY A 65 15.06 -9.36 -9.79
C GLY A 65 15.73 -9.34 -8.42
N GLN A 66 16.89 -8.70 -8.29
CA GLN A 66 17.57 -8.52 -7.01
C GLN A 66 16.76 -7.63 -6.05
N MET A 67 16.22 -6.51 -6.54
CA MET A 67 15.37 -5.64 -5.72
C MET A 67 14.09 -6.36 -5.25
N TYR A 68 13.47 -7.16 -6.14
CA TYR A 68 12.33 -8.00 -5.79
C TYR A 68 12.70 -8.99 -4.69
N GLN A 69 13.79 -9.74 -4.84
CA GLN A 69 14.24 -10.70 -3.81
C GLN A 69 14.52 -10.01 -2.47
N MET A 70 15.18 -8.85 -2.47
CA MET A 70 15.44 -8.07 -1.25
C MET A 70 14.14 -7.61 -0.58
N CYS A 71 13.17 -7.14 -1.38
CA CYS A 71 11.85 -6.75 -0.90
C CYS A 71 11.09 -7.94 -0.28
N THR A 72 11.09 -9.11 -0.94
CA THR A 72 10.45 -10.32 -0.43
C THR A 72 11.11 -10.79 0.86
N SER A 73 12.44 -10.90 0.90
CA SER A 73 13.16 -11.26 2.13
C SER A 73 12.91 -10.28 3.27
N SER A 74 12.77 -8.98 2.98
CA SER A 74 12.40 -7.98 3.99
C SER A 74 10.96 -8.14 4.45
N SER A 75 10.03 -8.42 3.54
CA SER A 75 8.63 -8.72 3.86
C SER A 75 8.53 -9.94 4.77
N ASP A 76 9.33 -10.98 4.53
CA ASP A 76 9.34 -12.18 5.38
C ASP A 76 9.91 -11.89 6.78
N LEU A 77 11.01 -11.12 6.86
CA LEU A 77 11.64 -10.74 8.13
C LEU A 77 10.72 -9.85 8.98
N PHE A 78 10.08 -8.86 8.35
CA PHE A 78 9.21 -7.90 9.03
C PHE A 78 7.74 -8.31 9.04
N GLY A 79 7.38 -9.47 8.49
CA GLY A 79 5.97 -9.86 8.28
C GLY A 79 5.19 -9.95 9.59
N LEU A 80 5.79 -10.54 10.64
CA LEU A 80 5.18 -10.58 11.96
C LEU A 80 5.09 -9.17 12.58
N LEU A 81 6.12 -8.34 12.42
CA LEU A 81 6.10 -6.96 12.91
C LEU A 81 4.98 -6.15 12.25
N ILE A 82 4.81 -6.30 10.93
CA ILE A 82 3.74 -5.67 10.15
C ILE A 82 2.38 -6.14 10.66
N LEU A 83 2.18 -7.45 10.78
CA LEU A 83 0.92 -8.06 11.24
C LEU A 83 0.52 -7.50 12.61
N ILE A 84 1.45 -7.52 13.56
CA ILE A 84 1.18 -7.08 14.92
C ILE A 84 0.97 -5.55 14.93
N THR A 85 1.77 -4.76 14.21
CA THR A 85 1.58 -3.30 14.12
C THR A 85 0.19 -2.92 13.59
N TYR A 86 -0.25 -3.53 12.49
CA TYR A 86 -1.58 -3.30 11.93
C TYR A 86 -2.69 -3.77 12.88
N SER A 87 -2.52 -4.91 13.55
CA SER A 87 -3.50 -5.43 14.51
C SER A 87 -3.69 -4.48 15.69
N PHE A 88 -2.60 -3.94 16.25
CA PHE A 88 -2.69 -2.97 17.34
C PHE A 88 -3.27 -1.65 16.86
N ASN A 89 -2.88 -1.14 15.70
CA ASN A 89 -3.47 0.07 15.12
C ASN A 89 -5.00 -0.09 14.97
N MET A 90 -5.46 -1.22 14.43
CA MET A 90 -6.89 -1.54 14.32
C MET A 90 -7.58 -1.62 15.68
N MET A 91 -6.98 -2.32 16.65
CA MET A 91 -7.53 -2.45 18.00
C MET A 91 -7.66 -1.08 18.68
N PHE A 92 -6.64 -0.22 18.56
CA PHE A 92 -6.68 1.15 19.09
C PHE A 92 -7.77 1.99 18.43
N ILE A 93 -7.89 1.92 17.09
CA ILE A 93 -8.93 2.65 16.35
C ILE A 93 -10.33 2.20 16.82
N LEU A 94 -10.57 0.88 16.90
CA LEU A 94 -11.86 0.33 17.33
C LEU A 94 -12.19 0.70 18.78
N VAL A 95 -11.22 0.62 19.70
CA VAL A 95 -11.43 1.00 21.10
C VAL A 95 -11.69 2.51 21.22
N GLN A 96 -10.94 3.35 20.49
CA GLN A 96 -11.16 4.79 20.50
C GLN A 96 -12.54 5.15 19.93
N LEU A 97 -12.96 4.51 18.84
CA LEU A 97 -14.30 4.69 18.29
C LEU A 97 -15.40 4.28 19.27
N PHE A 98 -15.28 3.11 19.90
CA PHE A 98 -16.23 2.69 20.95
C PHE A 98 -16.30 3.70 22.10
N VAL A 99 -15.16 4.23 22.54
CA VAL A 99 -15.10 5.27 23.57
C VAL A 99 -15.68 6.62 23.07
N SER A 100 -15.63 6.89 21.76
CA SER A 100 -16.23 8.09 21.14
C SER A 100 -17.74 8.17 21.31
N LEU A 101 -18.40 7.03 21.49
CA LEU A 101 -19.86 6.97 21.65
C LEU A 101 -20.31 7.41 23.04
N ARG A 102 -19.38 7.48 24.00
CA ARG A 102 -19.69 7.99 25.34
C ARG A 102 -19.78 9.51 25.29
N PRO A 103 -20.87 10.12 25.78
CA PRO A 103 -20.98 11.57 25.83
C PRO A 103 -19.84 12.15 26.68
N ARG A 104 -19.19 13.20 26.17
CA ARG A 104 -18.13 13.93 26.87
C ARG A 104 -18.58 15.36 27.07
N GLU A 105 -18.48 15.84 28.32
CA GLU A 105 -18.91 17.19 28.68
C GLU A 105 -17.77 18.21 28.66
N GLN A 106 -16.52 17.75 28.84
CA GLN A 106 -15.36 18.64 28.92
C GLN A 106 -14.69 18.83 27.55
N ILE A 107 -14.52 20.09 27.14
CA ILE A 107 -13.82 20.46 25.89
C ILE A 107 -12.40 19.88 25.83
N ILE A 108 -11.70 19.89 26.97
CA ILE A 108 -10.33 19.36 27.08
C ILE A 108 -10.31 17.86 26.73
N GLU A 109 -11.26 17.09 27.26
CA GLU A 109 -11.36 15.65 26.98
C GLU A 109 -11.70 15.36 25.51
N ILE A 110 -12.51 16.21 24.88
CA ILE A 110 -12.83 16.11 23.44
C ILE A 110 -11.57 16.39 22.61
N LEU A 111 -10.82 17.45 22.93
CA LEU A 111 -9.62 17.82 22.19
C LEU A 111 -8.53 16.72 22.30
N TYR A 112 -8.30 16.18 23.50
CA TYR A 112 -7.39 15.05 23.69
C TYR A 112 -7.82 13.82 22.91
N PHE A 113 -9.13 13.54 22.88
CA PHE A 113 -9.66 12.42 22.12
C PHE A 113 -9.45 12.59 20.62
N VAL A 114 -9.88 13.72 20.05
CA VAL A 114 -9.80 13.98 18.60
C VAL A 114 -8.34 14.01 18.13
N SER A 115 -7.44 14.64 18.89
CA SER A 115 -6.02 14.70 18.54
C SER A 115 -5.37 13.32 18.56
N SER A 116 -5.61 12.53 19.61
CA SER A 116 -5.08 11.17 19.73
C SER A 116 -5.64 10.25 18.64
N PHE A 117 -6.94 10.31 18.40
CA PHE A 117 -7.62 9.53 17.37
C PHE A 117 -7.10 9.88 15.97
N SER A 118 -7.06 11.17 15.63
CA SER A 118 -6.57 11.64 14.34
C SER A 118 -5.09 11.28 14.13
N PHE A 119 -4.28 11.32 15.20
CA PHE A 119 -2.89 10.89 15.13
C PHE A 119 -2.76 9.40 14.79
N VAL A 120 -3.53 8.53 15.44
CA VAL A 120 -3.51 7.07 15.19
C VAL A 120 -4.07 6.73 13.80
N VAL A 121 -5.15 7.36 13.38
CA VAL A 121 -5.69 7.17 12.03
C VAL A 121 -4.70 7.67 10.98
N GLY A 122 -4.18 8.89 11.15
CA GLY A 122 -3.28 9.52 10.20
C GLY A 122 -2.01 8.69 9.95
N ARG A 123 -1.39 8.16 11.01
CA ARG A 123 -0.21 7.29 10.86
C ARG A 123 -0.50 5.95 10.19
N THR A 124 -1.64 5.31 10.50
CA THR A 124 -2.00 4.02 9.91
C THR A 124 -2.33 4.19 8.43
N VAL A 125 -3.03 5.28 8.08
CA VAL A 125 -3.28 5.66 6.68
C VAL A 125 -1.97 5.97 5.98
N MET A 126 -1.05 6.68 6.62
CA MET A 126 0.27 7.00 6.05
C MET A 126 1.09 5.73 5.75
N SER A 127 1.22 4.82 6.72
CA SER A 127 1.97 3.56 6.54
C SER A 127 1.34 2.68 5.45
N SER A 128 0.02 2.69 5.37
CA SER A 128 -0.78 2.07 4.32
C SER A 128 -0.55 2.66 2.92
N ILE A 129 -0.54 3.99 2.78
CA ILE A 129 -0.30 4.67 1.50
C ILE A 129 1.10 4.36 0.99
N TYR A 130 2.12 4.44 1.85
CA TYR A 130 3.49 4.15 1.46
C TYR A 130 3.69 2.70 1.03
N GLY A 131 3.08 1.73 1.72
CA GLY A 131 3.10 0.34 1.27
C GLY A 131 2.37 0.15 -0.07
N GLY A 132 1.28 0.88 -0.29
CA GLY A 132 0.59 0.90 -1.58
C GLY A 132 1.40 1.54 -2.73
N TRP A 133 2.21 2.55 -2.44
CA TRP A 133 3.14 3.14 -3.42
C TRP A 133 4.25 2.18 -3.83
N LEU A 134 4.72 1.33 -2.93
CA LEU A 134 5.69 0.29 -3.26
C LEU A 134 5.11 -0.72 -4.27
N ASP A 135 3.89 -1.21 -4.04
CA ASP A 135 3.21 -2.12 -4.98
C ASP A 135 3.04 -1.48 -6.38
N GLU A 136 2.70 -0.19 -6.42
CA GLU A 136 2.55 0.58 -7.66
C GLU A 136 3.89 0.82 -8.35
N ALA A 137 4.92 1.22 -7.62
CA ALA A 137 6.26 1.44 -8.15
C ALA A 137 6.89 0.16 -8.71
N GLY A 138 6.64 -1.00 -8.08
CA GLY A 138 7.04 -2.30 -8.60
C GLY A 138 6.45 -2.61 -9.98
N LYS A 139 5.22 -2.14 -10.24
CA LYS A 139 4.51 -2.35 -11.52
C LYS A 139 4.69 -1.20 -12.51
N ALA A 140 5.28 -0.08 -12.10
CA ALA A 140 5.38 1.13 -12.92
C ALA A 140 6.17 0.93 -14.23
N ALA A 141 7.11 -0.02 -14.25
CA ALA A 141 7.86 -0.38 -15.46
C ALA A 141 7.01 -1.11 -16.52
N LEU A 142 5.93 -1.80 -16.12
CA LEU A 142 5.09 -2.61 -17.02
C LEU A 142 4.48 -1.82 -18.19
N PRO A 143 3.75 -0.70 -17.99
CA PRO A 143 3.20 0.06 -19.11
C PRO A 143 4.28 0.63 -20.04
N ILE A 144 5.46 0.95 -19.50
CA ILE A 144 6.58 1.50 -20.28
C ILE A 144 7.21 0.41 -21.15
N LEU A 145 7.41 -0.79 -20.59
CA LEU A 145 7.92 -1.95 -21.32
C LEU A 145 6.96 -2.41 -22.43
N ASN A 146 5.65 -2.37 -22.17
CA ASN A 146 4.64 -2.67 -23.19
C ASN A 146 4.59 -1.64 -24.33
N ALA A 147 5.09 -0.42 -24.10
CA ALA A 147 5.15 0.64 -25.10
C ALA A 147 6.49 0.71 -25.85
N VAL A 148 7.39 -0.27 -25.67
CA VAL A 148 8.68 -0.33 -26.37
C VAL A 148 8.45 -0.55 -27.88
N PRO A 149 9.03 0.29 -28.75
CA PRO A 149 8.99 0.10 -30.21
C PRO A 149 9.53 -1.26 -30.65
N SER A 150 8.94 -1.85 -31.69
CA SER A 150 9.32 -3.17 -32.22
C SER A 150 10.80 -3.28 -32.61
N GLU A 151 11.42 -2.18 -33.02
CA GLU A 151 12.85 -2.11 -33.37
C GLU A 151 13.79 -2.37 -32.17
N MET A 152 13.33 -2.07 -30.96
CA MET A 152 14.07 -2.24 -29.70
C MET A 152 13.59 -3.43 -28.87
N TYR A 153 12.51 -4.08 -29.30
CA TYR A 153 11.90 -5.19 -28.60
C TYR A 153 12.74 -6.45 -28.75
N THR A 154 13.17 -7.02 -27.63
CA THR A 154 13.94 -8.28 -27.58
C THR A 154 13.20 -9.31 -26.74
N GLU A 155 13.60 -10.58 -26.84
CA GLU A 155 13.08 -11.65 -25.98
C GLU A 155 13.24 -11.33 -24.48
N GLU A 156 14.34 -10.67 -24.10
CA GLU A 156 14.59 -10.21 -22.74
C GLU A 156 13.52 -9.21 -22.24
N VAL A 157 12.98 -8.34 -23.11
CA VAL A 157 11.85 -7.44 -22.77
C VAL A 157 10.58 -8.25 -22.49
N ALA A 158 10.28 -9.24 -23.32
CA ALA A 158 9.14 -10.14 -23.12
C ALA A 158 9.24 -10.91 -21.79
N MET A 159 10.42 -11.46 -21.50
CA MET A 159 10.69 -12.13 -20.24
C MET A 159 10.59 -11.18 -19.04
N PHE A 160 11.04 -9.93 -19.19
CA PHE A 160 10.96 -8.94 -18.12
C PHE A 160 9.51 -8.54 -17.82
N ILE A 161 8.69 -8.34 -18.86
CA ILE A 161 7.23 -8.12 -18.72
C ILE A 161 6.60 -9.28 -17.94
N ALA A 162 6.88 -10.53 -18.34
CA ALA A 162 6.37 -11.71 -17.66
C ALA A 162 6.83 -11.79 -16.20
N GLN A 163 8.08 -11.40 -15.92
CA GLN A 163 8.61 -11.36 -14.56
C GLN A 163 7.86 -10.36 -13.66
N ILE A 164 7.58 -9.15 -14.15
CA ILE A 164 6.85 -8.13 -13.39
C ILE A 164 5.40 -8.55 -13.17
N GLN A 165 4.76 -9.14 -14.18
CA GLN A 165 3.37 -9.61 -14.08
C GLN A 165 3.23 -10.75 -13.05
N ASN A 166 4.19 -11.66 -13.00
CA ASN A 166 4.14 -12.81 -12.09
C ASN A 166 4.66 -12.48 -10.68
N ASN A 167 5.45 -11.41 -10.51
CA ASN A 167 6.10 -11.09 -9.23
C ASN A 167 5.84 -9.63 -8.84
N SER A 168 4.91 -9.44 -7.90
CA SER A 168 4.64 -8.12 -7.31
C SER A 168 5.46 -7.92 -6.03
N PRO A 169 6.35 -6.90 -5.96
CA PRO A 169 7.06 -6.59 -4.74
C PRO A 169 6.11 -5.89 -3.75
N THR A 170 5.44 -6.68 -2.91
CA THR A 170 4.54 -6.17 -1.86
C THR A 170 5.06 -6.52 -0.49
N LEU A 171 4.91 -5.59 0.47
CA LEU A 171 5.07 -5.91 1.88
C LEU A 171 3.82 -6.63 2.39
N SER A 172 4.01 -7.75 3.09
CA SER A 172 2.93 -8.58 3.61
C SER A 172 3.00 -8.70 5.13
N GLY A 173 1.84 -8.83 5.77
CA GLY A 173 1.74 -9.22 7.18
C GLY A 173 1.77 -10.74 7.33
N TYR A 174 2.92 -11.38 7.08
CA TYR A 174 3.08 -12.84 7.17
C TYR A 174 2.07 -13.61 6.29
N ASN A 175 1.86 -13.14 5.05
CA ASN A 175 0.88 -13.67 4.09
C ASN A 175 -0.61 -13.59 4.49
N PHE A 176 -0.98 -13.00 5.62
CA PHE A 176 -2.39 -12.73 5.95
C PHE A 176 -3.00 -11.66 5.05
N PHE A 177 -2.21 -10.62 4.76
CA PHE A 177 -2.60 -9.53 3.88
C PHE A 177 -1.38 -8.88 3.25
N ASN A 178 -1.56 -8.27 2.09
CA ASN A 178 -0.58 -7.41 1.45
C ASN A 178 -0.96 -5.95 1.65
N ILE A 179 0.01 -5.12 2.01
CA ILE A 179 -0.20 -3.69 2.16
C ILE A 179 -0.40 -3.10 0.76
N THR A 180 -1.65 -2.83 0.42
CA THR A 180 -2.07 -2.23 -0.85
C THR A 180 -3.05 -1.10 -0.57
N LYS A 181 -3.24 -0.17 -1.52
CA LYS A 181 -4.27 0.88 -1.41
C LYS A 181 -5.67 0.29 -1.18
N GLY A 182 -5.93 -0.91 -1.71
CA GLY A 182 -7.18 -1.64 -1.51
C GLY A 182 -7.40 -2.13 -0.07
N LEU A 183 -6.34 -2.57 0.62
CA LEU A 183 -6.43 -3.00 2.02
C LEU A 183 -6.93 -1.86 2.93
N VAL A 184 -6.40 -0.65 2.73
CA VAL A 184 -6.78 0.56 3.49
C VAL A 184 -8.25 0.87 3.33
N LEU A 185 -8.73 0.81 2.08
CA LEU A 185 -10.14 1.04 1.76
C LEU A 185 -11.03 -0.02 2.39
N SER A 186 -10.60 -1.29 2.36
CA SER A 186 -11.31 -2.39 3.01
C SER A 186 -11.39 -2.21 4.53
N ILE A 187 -10.29 -1.80 5.16
CA ILE A 187 -10.24 -1.50 6.60
C ILE A 187 -11.20 -0.36 6.95
N ALA A 188 -11.16 0.74 6.19
CA ALA A 188 -12.05 1.88 6.40
C ALA A 188 -13.52 1.49 6.24
N ALA A 189 -13.85 0.70 5.20
CA ALA A 189 -15.21 0.21 4.97
C ALA A 189 -15.70 -0.68 6.12
N SER A 190 -14.86 -1.59 6.63
CA SER A 190 -15.19 -2.43 7.78
C SER A 190 -15.44 -1.61 9.05
N ILE A 191 -14.64 -0.58 9.30
CA ILE A 191 -14.82 0.34 10.44
C ILE A 191 -16.14 1.10 10.31
N ILE A 192 -16.43 1.67 9.13
CA ILE A 192 -17.69 2.38 8.88
C ILE A 192 -18.89 1.44 9.07
N THR A 193 -18.78 0.21 8.58
CA THR A 193 -19.83 -0.81 8.76
C THR A 193 -20.07 -1.12 10.22
N TYR A 194 -19.00 -1.28 11.01
CA TYR A 194 -19.09 -1.49 12.46
C TYR A 194 -19.81 -0.33 13.15
N GLU A 195 -19.45 0.92 12.83
CA GLU A 195 -20.08 2.11 13.41
C GLU A 195 -21.57 2.21 13.07
N LEU A 196 -21.95 1.96 11.81
CA LEU A 196 -23.34 1.99 11.40
C LEU A 196 -24.19 0.95 12.14
N VAL A 197 -23.67 -0.27 12.27
CA VAL A 197 -24.34 -1.35 13.01
C VAL A 197 -24.49 -0.98 14.49
N LEU A 198 -23.45 -0.40 15.09
CA LEU A 198 -23.48 -0.02 16.50
C LEU A 198 -24.47 1.12 16.78
N MET A 199 -24.57 2.11 15.88
CA MET A 199 -25.59 3.16 15.96
C MET A 199 -27.01 2.59 15.86
N GLN A 200 -27.23 1.62 14.97
CA GLN A 200 -28.52 0.95 14.83
C GLN A 200 -28.93 0.22 16.11
N PHE A 201 -28.03 -0.52 16.74
CA PHE A 201 -28.32 -1.21 18.00
C PHE A 201 -28.62 -0.25 19.14
N ASN A 202 -27.83 0.82 19.29
CA ASN A 202 -28.10 1.84 20.32
C ASN A 202 -29.44 2.54 20.10
N GLN A 203 -29.82 2.80 18.85
CA GLN A 203 -31.11 3.41 18.53
C GLN A 203 -32.28 2.47 18.82
N GLN A 204 -32.15 1.18 18.49
CA GLN A 204 -33.16 0.17 18.81
C GLN A 204 -33.35 0.00 20.33
N GLU A 205 -32.27 0.00 21.11
CA GLU A 205 -32.38 -0.01 22.57
C GLU A 205 -33.13 1.23 23.07
N LEU A 206 -32.80 2.41 22.58
CA LEU A 206 -33.49 3.66 22.95
C LEU A 206 -34.98 3.61 22.61
N ASP A 207 -35.35 3.14 21.42
CA ASP A 207 -36.75 2.98 21.00
C ASP A 207 -37.49 1.95 21.87
N GLN A 208 -36.82 0.86 22.25
CA GLN A 208 -37.36 -0.13 23.18
C GLN A 208 -37.59 0.47 24.57
N TYR A 209 -36.63 1.25 25.11
CA TYR A 209 -36.81 1.95 26.38
C TYR A 209 -37.96 2.97 26.33
N LEU A 210 -38.09 3.72 25.23
CA LEU A 210 -39.17 4.69 25.05
C LEU A 210 -40.54 4.00 24.90
N SER A 211 -40.64 2.87 24.19
CA SER A 211 -41.89 2.11 24.06
C SER A 211 -42.35 1.47 25.38
N VAL A 212 -41.42 0.92 26.17
CA VAL A 212 -41.71 0.39 27.51
C VAL A 212 -42.15 1.51 28.45
N LYS A 213 -41.45 2.65 28.44
CA LYS A 213 -41.81 3.81 29.28
C LYS A 213 -43.14 4.43 28.85
N GLY A 214 -43.42 4.50 27.55
CA GLY A 214 -44.69 4.95 27.00
C GLY A 214 -45.87 4.08 27.43
N ASN A 215 -45.70 2.75 27.41
CA ASN A 215 -46.73 1.80 27.87
C ASN A 215 -46.98 1.82 29.39
N VAL A 216 -46.10 2.42 30.20
CA VAL A 216 -46.26 2.52 31.67
C VAL A 216 -46.94 3.84 32.08
N THR A 217 -47.30 4.70 31.14
CA THR A 217 -47.95 5.97 31.46
C THR A 217 -49.48 5.83 31.43
N ILE A 218 -50.03 5.53 32.62
CA ILE A 218 -51.35 5.93 33.13
C ILE A 218 -52.56 5.09 32.68
N CYS A 219 -52.94 4.13 33.55
CA CYS A 219 -54.35 3.95 33.92
C CYS A 219 -54.57 4.79 35.18
N TYR A 220 -55.25 5.94 35.05
CA TYR A 220 -55.98 6.58 36.15
C TYR A 220 -57.47 6.32 35.92
#